data_AF-A0A3C0K9G8-F1
#
_entry.id   AF-A0A3C0K9G8-F1
#
_cell.length_a   1.000
_cell.length_b   1.000
_cell.length_c   1.000
_cell.angle_alpha   90.00
_cell.angle_beta   90.00
_cell.angle_gamma   90.00
#
_symmetry.space_group_name_H-M   'P 1'
#
loop_
_entity.id
_entity.type
_entity.pdbx_description
1 polymer ?
#
loop_
_entity_poly.entity_id
_entity_poly.type
_entity_poly.pdbx_seq_one_letter_code
_entity_poly.pdbx_strand_id
1 'polypeptide(L)'
;MKQHRARKRFGQHFLSDSAIIDAIVREIDPRPGDPMVEIGPGLAALTQPLVERLGRLTVIELDRDLAARLRAHPQLDVVESDVLRVDFTALAQRLGAEAKDSAPG
;
A
#
# COMPACT_ATOMS: atom_id res chain seq x y z
N MET A 1 -16.08 20.60 -18.44
CA MET A 1 -16.86 19.35 -18.62
C MET A 1 -16.08 18.22 -17.95
N LYS A 2 -16.57 17.67 -16.82
CA LYS A 2 -15.92 16.53 -16.15
C LYS A 2 -16.17 15.29 -17.00
N GLN A 3 -15.20 14.92 -17.85
CA GLN A 3 -15.23 13.61 -18.50
C GLN A 3 -14.98 12.55 -17.43
N HIS A 4 -16.06 12.02 -16.87
CA HIS A 4 -16.03 10.76 -16.15
C HIS A 4 -15.89 9.64 -17.20
N ARG A 5 -14.66 9.46 -17.70
CA ARG A 5 -14.32 8.25 -18.46
C ARG A 5 -14.46 7.10 -17.47
N ALA A 6 -15.45 6.23 -17.69
CA ALA A 6 -15.46 4.90 -17.08
C ALA A 6 -14.07 4.28 -17.34
N ARG A 7 -13.24 4.22 -16.29
CA ARG A 7 -11.87 3.73 -16.40
C ARG A 7 -12.00 2.22 -16.54
N LYS A 8 -11.72 1.68 -17.73
CA LYS A 8 -11.29 0.27 -17.86
C LYS A 8 -10.31 0.05 -16.70
N ARG A 9 -10.66 -0.76 -15.69
CA ARG A 9 -9.78 -1.10 -14.53
C ARG A 9 -8.36 -1.18 -15.07
N PHE A 10 -7.46 -0.30 -14.64
CA PHE A 10 -6.23 0.16 -15.32
C PHE A 10 -5.25 -0.90 -15.88
N GLY A 11 -5.69 -1.89 -16.64
CA GLY A 11 -4.91 -3.10 -16.95
C GLY A 11 -4.50 -3.88 -15.69
N GLN A 12 -5.29 -3.83 -14.61
CA GLN A 12 -4.93 -4.46 -13.35
C GLN A 12 -4.91 -5.99 -13.47
N HIS A 13 -3.80 -6.61 -13.05
CA HIS A 13 -3.69 -8.03 -12.79
C HIS A 13 -3.61 -8.25 -11.28
N PHE A 14 -4.51 -9.06 -10.74
CA PHE A 14 -4.56 -9.31 -9.30
C PHE A 14 -3.74 -10.55 -8.96
N LEU A 15 -2.89 -10.41 -7.95
CA LEU A 15 -2.17 -11.53 -7.36
C LEU A 15 -3.15 -12.39 -6.56
N SER A 16 -3.17 -13.70 -6.81
CA SER A 16 -4.08 -14.63 -6.15
C SER A 16 -3.41 -15.92 -5.64
N ASP A 17 -2.16 -16.17 -6.04
CA ASP A 17 -1.40 -17.34 -5.58
C ASP A 17 -0.83 -17.06 -4.19
N SER A 18 -1.30 -17.82 -3.20
CA SER A 18 -0.90 -17.65 -1.80
C SER A 18 0.57 -17.95 -1.57
N ALA A 19 1.17 -18.91 -2.28
CA ALA A 19 2.58 -19.25 -2.12
C ALA A 19 3.49 -18.11 -2.60
N ILE A 20 3.09 -17.43 -3.67
CA ILE A 20 3.80 -16.23 -4.16
C ILE A 20 3.61 -15.05 -3.20
N ILE A 21 2.38 -14.83 -2.71
CA ILE A 21 2.08 -13.81 -1.69
C ILE A 21 2.96 -14.01 -0.45
N ASP A 22 3.00 -15.22 0.07
CA ASP A 22 3.80 -15.56 1.26
C ASP A 22 5.29 -15.39 1.02
N ALA A 23 5.79 -15.77 -0.17
CA ALA A 23 7.18 -15.58 -0.55
C ALA A 23 7.56 -14.09 -0.61
N ILE A 24 6.71 -13.24 -1.19
CA ILE A 24 6.91 -11.79 -1.23
C ILE A 24 6.93 -11.20 0.19
N VAL A 25 5.93 -11.53 1.02
CA VAL A 25 5.85 -11.01 2.39
C VAL A 25 7.05 -11.45 3.22
N ARG A 26 7.55 -12.68 3.02
CA ARG A 26 8.76 -13.16 3.69
C ARG A 26 10.00 -12.39 3.26
N GLU A 27 10.15 -12.06 1.98
CA GLU A 27 11.29 -11.31 1.47
C GLU A 27 11.30 -9.86 1.96
N ILE A 28 10.12 -9.25 2.14
CA ILE A 28 9.98 -7.91 2.74
C ILE A 28 10.40 -7.90 4.22
N ASP A 29 10.24 -9.03 4.94
CA ASP A 29 10.44 -9.18 6.39
C ASP A 29 9.88 -8.00 7.22
N PRO A 30 8.57 -7.69 7.11
CA PRO A 30 7.98 -6.53 7.77
C PRO A 30 8.01 -6.71 9.29
N ARG A 31 8.60 -5.73 10.00
CA ARG A 31 8.68 -5.75 11.46
C ARG A 31 7.53 -4.94 12.07
N PRO A 32 6.99 -5.35 13.24
CA PRO A 32 5.98 -4.56 13.93
C PRO A 32 6.41 -3.11 14.13
N GLY A 33 5.55 -2.16 13.73
CA GLY A 33 5.83 -0.73 13.82
C GLY A 33 6.72 -0.16 12.71
N ASP A 34 7.22 -0.96 11.77
CA ASP A 34 7.93 -0.42 10.61
C ASP A 34 6.99 0.51 9.80
N PRO A 35 7.46 1.70 9.41
CA PRO A 35 6.72 2.57 8.51
C PRO A 35 6.76 1.98 7.09
N MET A 36 5.60 1.60 6.56
CA MET A 36 5.49 1.05 5.20
C MET A 36 4.33 1.65 4.43
N VAL A 37 4.54 1.76 3.12
CA VAL A 37 3.54 2.18 2.14
C VAL A 37 3.37 1.09 1.08
N GLU A 38 2.13 0.65 0.86
CA GLU A 38 1.78 -0.18 -0.30
C GLU A 38 1.16 0.69 -1.40
N ILE A 39 1.66 0.57 -2.62
CA ILE A 39 1.14 1.30 -3.79
C ILE A 39 0.26 0.34 -4.59
N GLY A 40 -0.98 0.74 -4.86
CA GLY A 40 -1.92 -0.06 -5.62
C GLY A 40 -2.30 -1.37 -4.93
N PRO A 41 -2.85 -1.33 -3.70
CA PRO A 41 -3.26 -2.51 -2.94
C PRO A 41 -4.29 -3.38 -3.67
N GLY A 42 -5.06 -2.81 -4.60
CA GLY A 42 -6.00 -3.57 -5.43
C GLY A 42 -7.05 -4.31 -4.60
N LEU A 43 -7.02 -5.63 -4.62
CA LEU A 43 -7.91 -6.50 -3.83
C LEU A 43 -7.34 -6.91 -2.47
N ALA A 44 -6.32 -6.21 -1.98
CA ALA A 44 -5.70 -6.41 -0.67
C ALA A 44 -4.94 -7.74 -0.50
N ALA A 45 -4.41 -8.31 -1.59
CA ALA A 45 -3.71 -9.59 -1.58
C ALA A 45 -2.43 -9.57 -0.71
N LEU A 46 -1.62 -8.51 -0.84
CA LEU A 46 -0.45 -8.29 0.02
C LEU A 46 -0.81 -7.46 1.26
N THR A 47 -1.77 -6.54 1.14
CA THR A 47 -2.22 -5.68 2.24
C THR A 47 -2.55 -6.44 3.51
N GLN A 48 -3.31 -7.55 3.43
CA GLN A 48 -3.73 -8.31 4.61
C GLN A 48 -2.54 -8.93 5.37
N PRO A 49 -1.68 -9.75 4.76
CA PRO A 49 -0.55 -10.33 5.48
C PRO A 49 0.48 -9.28 5.94
N LEU A 50 0.60 -8.15 5.24
CA LEU A 50 1.47 -7.05 5.66
C LEU A 50 0.91 -6.33 6.90
N VAL A 51 -0.37 -5.92 6.89
CA VAL A 51 -0.97 -5.17 8.00
C VAL A 51 -1.05 -5.99 9.29
N GLU A 52 -1.24 -7.32 9.18
CA GLU A 52 -1.20 -8.24 10.33
C GLU A 52 0.15 -8.24 11.05
N ARG A 53 1.25 -8.08 10.31
CA ARG A 53 2.62 -8.08 10.87
C ARG A 53 3.05 -6.70 11.38
N LEU A 54 2.65 -5.65 10.67
CA LEU A 54 3.02 -4.27 11.00
C LEU A 54 2.16 -3.65 12.11
N GLY A 55 0.90 -4.07 12.22
CA GLY A 55 -0.12 -3.48 13.09
C GLY A 55 -0.89 -2.31 12.45
N ARG A 56 -0.24 -1.52 11.58
CA ARG A 56 -0.84 -0.51 10.72
C ARG A 56 -0.11 -0.43 9.37
N LEU A 57 -0.80 -0.07 8.31
CA LEU A 57 -0.22 0.05 6.97
C LEU A 57 -0.82 1.26 6.23
N THR A 58 0.03 2.06 5.60
CA THR A 58 -0.43 3.11 4.69
C THR A 58 -0.57 2.53 3.29
N VAL A 59 -1.68 2.81 2.60
CA VAL A 59 -1.89 2.37 1.22
C VAL A 59 -2.21 3.56 0.32
N ILE A 60 -1.68 3.57 -0.90
CA ILE A 60 -1.97 4.58 -1.92
C ILE A 60 -2.78 3.92 -3.04
N GLU A 61 -4.02 4.37 -3.25
CA GLU A 61 -4.91 3.82 -4.26
C GLU A 61 -5.56 4.93 -5.10
N LEU A 62 -5.51 4.76 -6.43
CA LEU A 62 -6.05 5.73 -7.39
C LEU A 62 -7.52 5.44 -7.74
N ASP A 63 -7.92 4.17 -7.66
CA ASP A 63 -9.31 3.76 -7.87
C ASP A 63 -10.15 4.07 -6.62
N ARG A 64 -11.13 4.95 -6.79
CA ARG A 64 -11.95 5.45 -5.68
C ARG A 64 -12.81 4.38 -5.04
N ASP A 65 -13.29 3.42 -5.82
CA ASP A 65 -14.17 2.36 -5.33
C ASP A 65 -13.36 1.36 -4.50
N LEU A 66 -12.13 1.05 -4.92
CA LEU A 66 -11.20 0.24 -4.13
C LEU A 66 -10.75 0.99 -2.87
N ALA A 67 -10.39 2.27 -2.99
CA ALA A 67 -10.01 3.11 -1.85
C ALA A 67 -11.13 3.18 -0.80
N ALA A 68 -12.39 3.34 -1.23
CA ALA A 68 -13.54 3.34 -0.32
C ALA A 68 -13.69 2.01 0.43
N ARG A 69 -13.49 0.87 -0.24
CA ARG A 69 -13.51 -0.46 0.41
C ARG A 69 -12.38 -0.63 1.41
N LEU A 70 -11.17 -0.19 1.07
CA LEU A 70 -9.99 -0.29 1.93
C LEU A 70 -10.15 0.53 3.22
N ARG A 71 -10.84 1.67 3.16
CA ARG A 71 -11.13 2.50 4.35
C ARG A 71 -11.99 1.79 5.41
N ALA A 72 -12.67 0.71 5.06
CA ALA A 72 -13.40 -0.10 6.05
C ALA A 72 -12.46 -0.92 6.94
N HIS A 73 -11.18 -1.07 6.56
CA HIS A 73 -10.19 -1.80 7.35
C HIS A 73 -9.54 -0.86 8.40
N PRO A 74 -9.74 -1.08 9.72
CA PRO A 74 -9.39 -0.10 10.76
C PRO A 74 -7.88 0.14 10.94
N GLN A 75 -7.06 -0.79 10.44
CA GLN A 75 -5.60 -0.72 10.50
C GLN A 75 -4.96 -0.09 9.25
N LEU A 76 -5.76 0.34 8.27
CA LEU A 76 -5.25 0.98 7.06
C LEU A 76 -5.39 2.50 7.12
N ASP A 77 -4.31 3.17 6.74
CA ASP A 77 -4.31 4.59 6.43
C ASP A 77 -4.36 4.76 4.90
N VAL A 78 -5.52 5.14 4.37
CA VAL A 78 -5.76 5.15 2.92
C VAL A 78 -5.54 6.54 2.32
N VAL A 79 -4.54 6.65 1.44
CA VAL A 79 -4.26 7.80 0.61
C VAL A 79 -4.88 7.58 -0.77
N GLU A 80 -6.04 8.17 -1.02
CA GLU A 80 -6.67 8.13 -2.34
C GLU A 80 -6.04 9.18 -3.26
N SER A 81 -5.01 8.78 -4.01
CA SER A 81 -4.25 9.67 -4.89
C SER A 81 -3.63 8.91 -6.04
N ASP A 82 -3.28 9.65 -7.09
CA ASP A 82 -2.28 9.18 -8.06
C ASP A 82 -0.92 9.17 -7.36
N VAL A 83 -0.30 8.00 -7.28
CA VAL A 83 1.00 7.81 -6.60
C VAL A 83 2.08 8.72 -7.18
N LEU A 84 2.00 9.03 -8.48
CA LEU A 84 2.96 9.91 -9.16
C LEU A 84 2.87 11.37 -8.69
N ARG A 85 1.85 11.71 -7.87
CA ARG A 85 1.65 13.04 -7.28
C ARG A 85 1.88 13.07 -5.78
N VAL A 86 2.22 11.94 -5.17
CA VAL A 86 2.47 11.86 -3.73
C VAL A 86 3.89 12.35 -3.44
N ASP A 87 4.00 13.27 -2.50
CA ASP A 87 5.28 13.66 -1.91
C ASP A 87 5.69 12.61 -0.87
N PHE A 88 6.60 11.72 -1.27
CA PHE A 88 7.10 10.65 -0.39
C PHE A 88 7.97 11.16 0.74
N THR A 89 8.63 12.32 0.59
CA THR A 89 9.42 12.93 1.67
C THR A 89 8.50 13.40 2.77
N ALA A 90 7.45 14.14 2.43
CA ALA A 90 6.44 14.57 3.40
C ALA A 90 5.69 13.38 4.01
N LEU A 91 5.41 12.33 3.23
CA LEU A 91 4.79 11.11 3.74
C LEU A 91 5.68 10.36 4.72
N ALA A 92 6.97 10.17 4.39
CA ALA A 92 7.94 9.51 5.27
C ALA A 92 8.07 10.23 6.62
N GLN A 93 8.13 11.57 6.60
CA GLN A 93 8.15 12.39 7.82
C GLN A 93 6.90 12.17 8.69
N ARG A 94 5.71 12.13 8.06
CA ARG A 94 4.45 11.86 8.78
C ARG A 94 4.40 10.46 9.39
N LEU A 95 5.01 9.48 8.75
CA LEU A 95 5.08 8.11 9.23
C LEU A 95 6.16 7.89 10.29
N GLY A 96 6.97 8.91 10.59
CA GLY A 96 8.12 8.75 11.49
C GLY A 96 9.17 7.79 10.92
N ALA A 97 9.28 7.69 9.59
CA ALA A 97 10.34 6.92 8.97
C ALA A 97 11.68 7.62 9.21
N GLU A 98 12.42 7.13 10.18
CA GLU A 98 13.83 7.46 10.33
C GLU A 98 14.57 6.92 9.10
N ALA A 99 15.56 7.68 8.61
CA ALA A 99 16.50 7.12 7.65
C ALA A 99 17.20 5.95 8.36
N LYS A 100 16.84 4.71 8.00
CA LYS A 100 17.65 3.56 8.38
C LYS A 100 19.01 3.82 7.74
N ASP A 101 19.99 4.24 8.54
CA ASP A 101 21.37 4.34 8.10
C ASP A 101 21.68 3.07 7.33
N SER A 102 22.04 3.22 6.06
CA SER A 102 22.40 2.11 5.20
C SER A 102 23.54 1.36 5.89
N ALA A 103 23.23 0.22 6.51
CA ALA A 103 24.26 -0.69 6.95
C ALA A 103 25.08 -1.03 5.70
N PRO A 104 26.40 -0.82 5.71
CA PRO A 104 27.24 -1.24 4.59
C PRO A 104 27.20 -2.77 4.56
N GLY A 105 26.51 -3.32 3.57
CA GLY A 105 26.58 -4.72 3.18
C GLY A 105 27.32 -4.84 1.87
#